data_AF-A0A419H5S9-F1
#
_entry.id   AF-A0A419H5S9-F1
#
_cell.length_a   1.000
_cell.length_b   1.000
_cell.length_c   1.000
_cell.angle_alpha   90.00
_cell.angle_beta   90.00
_cell.angle_gamma   90.00
#
_symmetry.space_group_name_H-M   'P 1'
#
loop_
_entity.id
_entity.type
_entity.pdbx_description
1 polymer ?
#
loop_
_entity_poly.entity_id
_entity_poly.type
_entity_poly.pdbx_seq_one_letter_code
_entity_poly.pdbx_strand_id
1 'polypeptide(L)' 'MITKTKTHVKIPRADWEKMKKNPALSDSIELMEDMVDYKASKLVKGKDISIEQYLQKRGLQINH' A
#
# COMPACT_ATOMS: atom_id res chain seq x y z
N MET A 1 -4.99 -19.45 -6.83
CA MET A 1 -4.37 -20.19 -5.70
C MET A 1 -3.13 -19.41 -5.28
N ILE A 2 -3.08 -18.95 -4.03
CA ILE A 2 -1.97 -18.15 -3.51
C ILE A 2 -0.78 -19.09 -3.24
N THR A 3 0.36 -18.84 -3.85
CA THR A 3 1.59 -19.60 -3.60
C THR A 3 2.47 -18.84 -2.61
N LYS A 4 2.77 -19.48 -1.47
CA LYS A 4 3.66 -18.93 -0.44
C LYS A 4 5.03 -19.60 -0.56
N THR A 5 6.07 -18.82 -0.83
CA THR A 5 7.44 -19.22 -0.53
C THR A 5 7.86 -18.54 0.78
N LYS A 6 8.86 -19.07 1.50
CA LYS A 6 9.24 -18.67 2.87
C LYS A 6 9.40 -17.15 3.10
N THR A 7 9.57 -16.36 2.05
CA THR A 7 9.79 -14.91 2.11
C THR A 7 8.85 -14.09 1.22
N HIS A 8 8.06 -14.72 0.35
CA HIS A 8 7.23 -14.00 -0.63
C HIS A 8 5.86 -14.65 -0.78
N VAL A 9 4.81 -13.84 -0.65
CA VAL A 9 3.44 -14.24 -0.98
C VAL A 9 3.16 -13.74 -2.39
N LYS A 10 2.94 -14.66 -3.34
CA LYS A 10 2.49 -14.31 -4.69
C LYS A 10 0.97 -14.45 -4.75
N ILE A 11 0.30 -13.32 -4.93
CA ILE A 11 -1.15 -13.27 -5.11
C ILE A 11 -1.44 -13.11 -6.60
N PRO A 12 -2.20 -14.02 -7.24
CA PRO A 12 -2.66 -13.83 -8.60
C PRO A 12 -3.47 -12.55 -8.73
N ARG A 13 -3.29 -11.80 -9.83
CA ARG A 13 -3.97 -10.51 -10.03
C ARG A 13 -5.49 -10.60 -9.91
N ALA A 14 -6.10 -11.68 -10.42
CA ALA A 14 -7.54 -11.89 -10.30
C ALA A 14 -8.01 -12.08 -8.86
N ASP A 15 -7.18 -12.68 -7.99
CA ASP A 15 -7.49 -12.85 -6.57
C ASP A 15 -7.27 -11.54 -5.81
N TRP A 16 -6.25 -10.74 -6.19
CA TRP A 16 -6.02 -9.39 -5.66
C TRP A 16 -7.21 -8.44 -5.89
N GLU A 17 -7.72 -8.40 -7.13
CA GLU A 17 -8.89 -7.58 -7.47
C GLU A 17 -10.17 -8.00 -6.72
N LYS A 18 -10.29 -9.28 -6.36
CA LYS A 18 -11.39 -9.76 -5.51
C LYS A 18 -11.21 -9.31 -4.07
N MET A 19 -9.98 -9.34 -3.54
CA MET A 19 -9.68 -8.90 -2.17
C MET A 19 -9.98 -7.40 -1.98
N LYS A 20 -9.71 -6.57 -2.99
CA LYS A 20 -10.07 -5.13 -2.99
C LYS A 20 -11.54 -4.85 -2.81
N LYS A 21 -12.40 -5.74 -3.30
CA LYS A 21 -13.86 -5.60 -3.20
C LYS A 21 -14.41 -6.07 -1.87
N ASN A 22 -13.58 -6.66 -1.01
CA ASN A 22 -13.99 -7.05 0.33
C ASN A 22 -13.90 -5.83 1.27
N PRO A 23 -15.02 -5.31 1.78
CA PRO A 23 -15.02 -4.12 2.63
C PRO A 23 -14.20 -4.30 3.92
N ALA A 24 -14.03 -5.54 4.41
CA ALA A 24 -13.20 -5.81 5.58
C ALA A 24 -11.68 -5.71 5.30
N LEU A 25 -11.27 -5.74 4.03
CA LEU A 25 -9.86 -5.71 3.62
C LEU A 25 -9.49 -4.43 2.85
N SER A 26 -10.50 -3.64 2.45
CA SER A 26 -10.39 -2.34 1.79
C SER A 26 -9.23 -1.49 2.34
N ASP A 27 -9.31 -1.12 3.62
CA ASP A 27 -8.40 -0.16 4.23
C ASP A 27 -6.97 -0.71 4.34
N SER A 28 -6.84 -2.01 4.61
CA SER A 28 -5.54 -2.67 4.70
C SER A 28 -4.88 -2.80 3.32
N ILE A 29 -5.67 -3.01 2.26
CA ILE A 29 -5.15 -3.10 0.89
C ILE A 29 -4.76 -1.72 0.39
N GLU A 30 -5.56 -0.70 0.66
CA GLU A 30 -5.21 0.69 0.35
C GLU A 30 -3.90 1.06 1.03
N LEU A 31 -3.75 0.78 2.34
CA LEU A 31 -2.49 1.00 3.05
C LEU A 31 -1.29 0.28 2.42
N MET A 32 -1.48 -0.93 1.91
CA MET A 32 -0.39 -1.66 1.24
C MET A 32 0.03 -1.02 -0.08
N GLU A 33 -0.93 -0.55 -0.89
CA GLU A 33 -0.64 0.16 -2.14
C GLU A 33 0.07 1.48 -1.86
N ASP A 34 -0.40 2.19 -0.85
CA ASP A 34 0.16 3.43 -0.33
C ASP A 34 1.64 3.30 0.08
N MET A 35 1.99 2.23 0.81
CA MET A 35 3.38 1.96 1.18
C MET A 35 4.26 1.61 -0.01
N VAL A 36 3.72 0.93 -1.03
CA VAL A 36 4.46 0.60 -2.25
C VAL A 36 4.80 1.88 -3.02
N ASP A 37 3.81 2.78 -3.16
CA ASP A 37 3.99 4.08 -3.80
C ASP A 37 4.99 4.94 -3.04
N TYR A 38 4.93 4.94 -1.70
CA TYR A 38 5.90 5.62 -0.85
C TYR A 38 7.32 5.10 -1.07
N LYS A 39 7.52 3.78 -1.05
CA LYS A 39 8.84 3.17 -1.31
C LYS A 39 9.35 3.48 -2.73
N ALA A 40 8.47 3.45 -3.73
CA ALA A 40 8.83 3.82 -5.10
C ALA A 40 9.24 5.30 -5.20
N SER A 41 8.52 6.18 -4.50
CA SER A 41 8.84 7.62 -4.47
C SER A 41 10.22 7.91 -3.86
N LYS A 42 10.61 7.16 -2.83
CA LYS A 42 11.95 7.24 -2.22
C LYS A 42 13.07 6.77 -3.14
N LEU A 43 12.79 5.82 -4.05
CA LEU A 43 13.78 5.25 -4.96
C LEU A 43 14.02 6.12 -6.20
N VAL A 44 13.01 6.84 -6.68
CA VAL A 44 13.06 7.52 -7.99
C VAL A 44 13.68 8.92 -7.91
N LYS A 45 13.63 9.59 -6.77
CA LYS A 45 14.30 10.88 -6.55
C LYS A 45 14.69 10.94 -5.08
N GLY A 46 15.85 11.49 -4.73
CA GLY A 46 16.26 11.81 -3.35
C GLY A 46 15.36 12.85 -2.64
N LYS A 47 14.05 12.85 -2.92
CA LYS A 47 13.00 13.54 -2.20
C LYS A 47 12.35 12.49 -1.31
N ASP A 48 12.95 12.29 -0.14
CA ASP A 48 12.27 11.66 0.98
C ASP A 48 11.00 12.47 1.27
N ILE A 49 9.84 11.98 0.85
CA ILE A 49 8.60 12.52 1.37
C ILE A 49 8.44 11.95 2.78
N SER A 50 8.12 12.77 3.78
CA SER A 50 7.84 12.27 5.12
C SER A 50 6.46 11.62 5.18
N ILE A 51 6.21 10.82 6.22
CA ILE A 51 4.88 10.23 6.46
C ILE A 51 3.81 11.33 6.60
N GLU A 52 4.13 12.47 7.22
CA GLU A 52 3.17 13.58 7.28
C GLU A 52 2.86 14.18 5.91
N GLN A 53 3.86 14.35 5.04
CA GLN A 53 3.64 14.86 3.68
C GLN A 53 2.80 13.89 2.84
N TYR A 54 2.99 12.59 3.06
CA TYR A 54 2.18 11.56 2.44
C TYR A 54 0.72 11.63 2.89
N LEU A 55 0.48 11.73 4.20
CA LEU A 55 -0.86 11.82 4.79
C LEU A 55 -1.57 13.13 4.41
N GLN A 56 -0.86 14.26 4.37
CA GLN A 56 -1.39 15.52 3.88
C GLN A 56 -1.86 15.45 2.42
N LYS A 57 -1.12 14.78 1.54
CA LYS A 57 -1.54 14.60 0.13
C LYS A 57 -2.86 13.86 0.00
N ARG A 58 -3.19 12.99 0.95
CA ARG A 58 -4.44 12.22 0.97
C ARG A 58 -5.54 12.88 1.80
N GLY A 59 -5.31 14.08 2.33
CA GLY A 59 -6.29 14.77 3.18
C GLY A 59 -6.50 14.10 4.54
N LEU A 60 -5.61 13.18 4.93
CA LEU A 60 -5.65 12.51 6.22
C LEU A 60 -4.88 13.38 7.23
N GLN A 61 -5.59 13.93 8.22
CA GLN A 61 -4.96 14.69 9.30
C GLN A 61 -4.45 13.73 10.38
N ILE A 62 -3.19 13.91 10.80
CA ILE A 62 -2.71 13.32 12.05
C ILE A 62 -3.31 14.18 13.17
N ASN A 63 -4.37 13.68 13.79
CA ASN A 63 -4.85 14.26 15.03
C ASN A 63 -3.85 13.88 16.14
N HIS A 64 -3.15 14.88 16.65
CA HIS A 64 -2.19 14.76 17.75
C HIS A 64 -2.90 14.87 19.11
#